data_AF-A0A6I9UFF8-F1
#
_entry.id   AF-A0A6I9UFF8-F1
#
_cell.length_a   1.000
_cell.length_b   1.000
_cell.length_c   1.000
_cell.angle_alpha   90.00
_cell.angle_beta   90.00
_cell.angle_gamma   90.00
#
_symmetry.space_group_name_H-M   'P 1'
#
loop_
_entity.id
_entity.type
_entity.pdbx_description
1 polymer ?
#
loop_
_entity_poly.entity_id
_entity_poly.type
_entity_poly.pdbx_seq_one_letter_code
_entity_poly.pdbx_strand_id
1 'polypeptide(L)'
;MSSVDSEISILEMEMKVLEALNYYLIVFHPYRQLPLLLQDAGMHDATQLTFVNDTYKMDLILIHPPHLISLACIYIASVQKEKENTAWFEELRVDMNLVKNIAMEILDCYDSHKLITDERVNAAMNKLAK
;
A
#
# COMPACT_ATOMS: atom_id res chain seq x y z
N MET A 1 -18.43 34.58 -2.43
CA MET A 1 -17.24 34.87 -3.26
C MET A 1 -16.16 33.83 -3.02
N SER A 2 -15.68 33.65 -1.78
CA SER A 2 -14.59 32.70 -1.45
C SER A 2 -14.86 31.22 -1.76
N SER A 3 -16.10 30.74 -1.66
CA SER A 3 -16.44 29.31 -1.91
C SER A 3 -16.50 28.94 -3.39
N VAL A 4 -16.87 29.89 -4.25
CA VAL A 4 -17.00 29.67 -5.70
C VAL A 4 -15.61 29.63 -6.34
N ASP A 5 -14.69 30.49 -5.89
CA ASP A 5 -13.31 30.47 -6.36
C ASP A 5 -12.59 29.16 -5.99
N SER A 6 -12.89 28.59 -4.81
CA SER A 6 -12.35 27.28 -4.44
C SER A 6 -12.89 26.14 -5.31
N GLU A 7 -14.18 26.16 -5.66
CA GLU A 7 -14.77 25.13 -6.54
C GLU A 7 -14.18 25.19 -7.95
N ILE A 8 -13.99 26.40 -8.50
CA ILE A 8 -13.36 26.59 -9.82
C ILE A 8 -11.94 26.03 -9.80
N SER A 9 -11.15 26.32 -8.76
CA SER A 9 -9.78 25.79 -8.64
C SER A 9 -9.72 24.26 -8.56
N ILE A 10 -10.70 23.61 -7.91
CA ILE A 10 -10.77 22.15 -7.82
C ILE A 10 -11.03 21.55 -9.20
N LEU A 11 -11.98 22.11 -9.96
CA LEU A 11 -12.32 21.63 -11.31
C LEU A 11 -11.13 21.79 -12.28
N GLU A 12 -10.41 22.91 -12.19
CA GLU A 12 -9.20 23.11 -12.98
C GLU A 12 -8.10 22.08 -12.64
N MET A 13 -7.94 21.76 -11.35
CA MET A 13 -6.98 20.74 -10.93
C MET A 13 -7.43 19.32 -11.29
N GLU A 14 -8.72 19.02 -11.22
CA GLU A 14 -9.29 17.74 -11.67
C GLU A 14 -8.92 17.48 -13.12
N MET A 15 -9.15 18.45 -14.02
CA MET A 15 -8.81 18.31 -15.44
C MET A 15 -7.31 18.05 -15.64
N LYS A 16 -6.44 18.79 -14.93
CA LYS A 16 -4.98 18.59 -15.00
C LYS A 16 -4.56 17.19 -14.55
N VAL A 17 -5.19 16.64 -13.50
CA VAL A 17 -4.90 15.29 -13.01
C VAL A 17 -5.37 14.23 -14.02
N LEU A 18 -6.56 14.39 -14.60
CA LEU A 18 -7.07 13.47 -15.62
C LEU A 18 -6.15 13.41 -16.85
N GLU A 19 -5.71 14.56 -17.33
CA GLU A 19 -4.74 14.66 -18.43
C GLU A 19 -3.40 14.03 -18.06
N ALA A 20 -2.86 14.31 -16.87
CA ALA A 20 -1.59 13.74 -16.41
C ALA A 20 -1.63 12.21 -16.26
N LEU A 21 -2.78 11.65 -15.89
CA LEU A 21 -2.99 10.20 -15.80
C LEU A 21 -3.33 9.55 -17.15
N ASN A 22 -3.37 10.31 -18.26
CA ASN A 22 -3.84 9.85 -19.56
C ASN A 22 -5.22 9.15 -19.47
N TYR A 23 -6.09 9.60 -18.56
CA TYR A 23 -7.41 9.03 -18.30
C TYR A 23 -7.43 7.54 -17.88
N TYR A 24 -6.30 6.99 -17.41
CA TYR A 24 -6.27 5.66 -16.80
C TYR A 24 -6.80 5.71 -15.36
N LEU A 25 -8.14 5.60 -15.22
CA LEU A 25 -8.83 5.76 -13.92
C LEU A 25 -9.12 4.44 -13.18
N ILE A 26 -8.96 3.30 -13.86
CA ILE A 26 -9.21 1.99 -13.24
C ILE A 26 -7.95 1.54 -12.52
N VAL A 27 -8.02 1.49 -11.19
CA VAL A 27 -6.93 1.02 -10.32
C VAL A 27 -7.32 -0.31 -9.68
N PHE A 28 -6.41 -1.29 -9.75
CA PHE A 28 -6.57 -2.57 -9.08
C PHE A 28 -5.93 -2.51 -7.70
N HIS A 29 -6.71 -2.80 -6.66
CA HIS A 29 -6.27 -2.68 -5.27
C HIS A 29 -6.05 -4.04 -4.61
N PRO A 30 -5.05 -4.17 -3.71
CA PRO A 30 -4.76 -5.43 -3.00
C PRO A 30 -5.95 -5.94 -2.18
N TYR A 31 -6.78 -5.02 -1.66
CA TYR A 31 -8.00 -5.32 -0.90
C TYR A 31 -8.97 -6.29 -1.57
N ARG A 32 -9.05 -6.27 -2.90
CA ARG A 32 -10.06 -7.07 -3.62
C ARG A 32 -9.87 -8.58 -3.40
N GLN A 33 -8.61 -9.02 -3.32
CA GLN A 33 -8.27 -10.43 -3.20
C GLN A 33 -7.97 -10.85 -1.76
N LEU A 34 -7.73 -9.89 -0.87
CA LEU A 34 -7.31 -10.15 0.49
C LEU A 34 -8.31 -11.01 1.30
N PRO A 35 -9.64 -10.75 1.32
CA PRO A 35 -10.57 -11.57 2.09
C PRO A 35 -10.63 -13.03 1.64
N LEU A 36 -10.53 -13.26 0.32
CA LEU A 36 -10.52 -14.60 -0.25
C LEU A 36 -9.25 -15.36 0.14
N LEU A 37 -8.09 -14.72 0.00
CA LEU A 37 -6.81 -15.31 0.38
C LEU A 37 -6.71 -15.55 1.90
N LEU A 38 -7.25 -14.64 2.71
CA LEU A 38 -7.30 -14.79 4.17
C LEU A 38 -8.17 -15.96 4.58
N GLN A 39 -9.36 -16.09 3.99
CA GLN A 39 -10.25 -17.22 4.25
C GLN A 39 -9.58 -18.55 3.87
N ASP A 40 -8.93 -18.60 2.71
CA ASP A 40 -8.23 -19.78 2.20
C ASP A 40 -7.03 -20.17 3.06
N ALA A 41 -6.25 -19.18 3.53
CA ALA A 41 -5.16 -19.38 4.49
C ALA A 41 -5.65 -19.72 5.91
N GLY A 42 -6.96 -19.74 6.17
CA GLY A 42 -7.52 -19.94 7.51
C GLY A 42 -7.11 -18.83 8.49
N MET A 43 -7.04 -17.58 8.02
CA MET A 43 -6.71 -16.39 8.80
C MET A 43 -7.93 -15.46 8.80
N HIS A 44 -8.50 -15.20 9.98
CA HIS A 44 -9.75 -14.42 10.10
C HIS A 44 -9.59 -13.06 10.77
N ASP A 45 -8.36 -12.68 11.10
CA ASP A 45 -8.13 -11.43 11.82
C ASP A 45 -8.15 -10.22 10.86
N ALA A 46 -8.34 -9.03 11.41
CA ALA A 46 -8.35 -7.78 10.67
C ALA A 46 -6.97 -7.12 10.60
N THR A 47 -5.98 -7.61 11.37
CA THR A 47 -4.61 -7.03 11.43
C THR A 47 -3.92 -6.95 10.06
N GLN A 48 -4.25 -7.85 9.13
CA GLN A 48 -3.72 -7.83 7.76
C GLN A 48 -4.22 -6.64 6.94
N LEU A 49 -5.40 -6.10 7.26
CA LEU A 49 -5.96 -4.93 6.58
C LEU A 49 -5.16 -3.66 6.89
N THR A 50 -4.55 -3.59 8.08
CA THR A 50 -3.69 -2.47 8.49
C THR A 50 -2.41 -2.44 7.66
N PHE A 51 -1.75 -3.58 7.46
CA PHE A 51 -0.54 -3.65 6.63
C PHE A 51 -0.82 -3.21 5.19
N VAL A 52 -1.94 -3.66 4.61
CA VAL A 52 -2.34 -3.24 3.26
C VAL A 52 -2.60 -1.74 3.19
N ASN A 53 -3.19 -1.12 4.22
CA ASN A 53 -3.40 0.33 4.26
C ASN A 53 -2.07 1.08 4.27
N ASP A 54 -1.10 0.58 5.00
CA ASP A 54 0.21 1.22 5.11
C ASP A 54 1.04 1.10 3.82
N THR A 55 0.79 0.09 2.97
CA THR A 55 1.48 -0.02 1.67
C THR A 55 1.21 1.15 0.72
N TYR A 56 0.14 1.94 0.92
CA TYR A 56 -0.12 3.16 0.14
C TYR A 56 0.77 4.35 0.51
N LYS A 57 1.51 4.25 1.62
CA LYS A 57 2.56 5.23 1.97
C LYS A 57 3.88 4.96 1.22
N MET A 58 3.91 3.89 0.43
CA MET A 58 5.07 3.40 -0.29
C MET A 58 4.76 3.34 -1.80
N ASP A 59 5.78 3.06 -2.61
CA ASP A 59 5.63 2.97 -4.07
C ASP A 59 5.15 1.58 -4.54
N LEU A 60 4.82 0.67 -3.60
CA LEU A 60 4.53 -0.74 -3.88
C LEU A 60 3.43 -0.95 -4.92
N ILE A 61 2.34 -0.16 -4.88
CA ILE A 61 1.23 -0.27 -5.83
C ILE A 61 1.61 0.11 -7.27
N LEU A 62 2.70 0.86 -7.44
CA LEU A 62 3.21 1.28 -8.75
C LEU A 62 4.19 0.26 -9.34
N ILE A 63 4.87 -0.53 -8.50
CA ILE A 63 5.94 -1.45 -8.92
C ILE A 63 5.55 -2.93 -8.85
N HIS A 64 4.55 -3.28 -8.05
CA HIS A 64 4.12 -4.67 -7.84
C HIS A 64 2.63 -4.89 -8.13
N PRO A 65 2.28 -6.05 -8.73
CA PRO A 65 0.91 -6.50 -8.85
C PRO A 65 0.18 -6.56 -7.49
N PRO A 66 -1.11 -6.14 -7.41
CA PRO A 66 -1.84 -6.07 -6.14
C PRO A 66 -1.94 -7.38 -5.35
N HIS A 67 -2.01 -8.53 -6.05
CA HIS A 67 -2.07 -9.84 -5.40
C HIS A 67 -0.78 -10.17 -4.63
N LEU A 68 0.39 -9.76 -5.14
CA LEU A 68 1.68 -10.01 -4.48
C LEU A 68 1.83 -9.15 -3.21
N ILE A 69 1.33 -7.93 -3.25
CA ILE A 69 1.28 -7.05 -2.07
C ILE A 69 0.39 -7.69 -0.99
N SER A 70 -0.79 -8.19 -1.36
CA SER A 70 -1.67 -8.92 -0.42
C SER A 70 -0.99 -10.16 0.17
N LEU A 71 -0.29 -10.94 -0.65
CA LEU A 71 0.45 -12.12 -0.18
C LEU A 71 1.61 -11.75 0.75
N ALA A 72 2.31 -10.65 0.51
CA ALA A 72 3.34 -10.13 1.40
C ALA A 72 2.76 -9.70 2.76
N CYS A 73 1.61 -9.01 2.76
CA CYS A 73 0.91 -8.66 4.00
C CYS A 73 0.44 -9.91 4.78
N ILE A 74 -0.07 -10.93 4.08
CA ILE A 74 -0.43 -12.22 4.69
C ILE A 74 0.81 -12.91 5.26
N TYR A 75 1.93 -12.89 4.54
CA TYR A 75 3.19 -13.47 4.98
C TYR A 75 3.69 -12.81 6.28
N ILE A 76 3.74 -11.47 6.33
CA ILE A 76 4.11 -10.72 7.55
C ILE A 76 3.22 -11.11 8.73
N ALA A 77 1.90 -11.15 8.52
CA ALA A 77 0.97 -11.50 9.57
C ALA A 77 1.04 -12.97 9.99
N SER A 78 1.43 -13.87 9.08
CA SER A 78 1.67 -15.28 9.38
C SER A 78 2.87 -15.42 10.31
N VAL A 79 3.96 -14.72 10.00
CA VAL A 79 5.18 -14.67 10.83
C VAL A 79 4.88 -14.05 12.20
N GLN A 80 4.15 -12.94 12.25
CA GLN A 80 3.78 -12.26 13.50
C GLN A 80 2.94 -13.15 14.44
N LYS A 81 2.15 -14.07 13.88
CA LYS A 81 1.27 -14.98 14.62
C LYS A 81 1.83 -16.38 14.82
N GLU A 82 3.09 -16.60 14.41
CA GLU A 82 3.73 -17.92 14.44
C GLU A 82 2.89 -18.99 13.70
N LYS A 83 2.13 -18.58 12.68
CA LYS A 83 1.30 -19.48 11.88
C LYS A 83 2.14 -20.09 10.75
N GLU A 84 2.23 -21.40 10.76
CA GLU A 84 2.84 -22.18 9.69
C GLU A 84 1.89 -22.18 8.48
N ASN A 85 2.32 -21.55 7.38
CA ASN A 85 1.54 -21.36 6.14
C ASN A 85 2.35 -21.75 4.89
N THR A 86 3.49 -22.45 5.05
CA THR A 86 4.42 -22.72 3.95
C THR A 86 3.76 -23.60 2.89
N ALA A 87 3.05 -24.64 3.31
CA ALA A 87 2.31 -25.51 2.40
C ALA A 87 1.26 -24.75 1.58
N TRP A 88 0.51 -23.84 2.23
CA TRP A 88 -0.47 -23.00 1.53
C TRP A 88 0.17 -22.10 0.47
N PHE A 89 1.31 -21.48 0.79
CA PHE A 89 2.05 -20.68 -0.19
C PHE A 89 2.62 -21.52 -1.36
N GLU A 90 3.05 -22.76 -1.09
CA GLU A 90 3.52 -23.69 -2.12
C GLU A 90 2.41 -24.11 -3.09
N GLU A 91 1.19 -24.33 -2.59
CA GLU A 91 0.01 -24.65 -3.40
C GLU A 91 -0.36 -23.52 -4.38
N LEU A 92 -0.16 -22.26 -3.97
CA LEU A 92 -0.41 -21.08 -4.79
C LEU A 92 0.60 -20.92 -5.95
N ARG A 93 1.71 -21.65 -5.95
CA ARG A 93 2.79 -21.58 -6.96
C ARG A 93 3.33 -20.16 -7.19
N VAL A 94 3.40 -19.38 -6.12
CA VAL A 94 3.92 -18.01 -6.14
C VAL A 94 5.42 -18.01 -5.86
N ASP A 95 6.15 -17.07 -6.47
CA ASP A 95 7.57 -16.85 -6.15
C ASP A 95 7.73 -16.26 -4.74
N MET A 96 8.13 -17.12 -3.80
CA MET A 96 8.35 -16.73 -2.42
C MET A 96 9.52 -15.77 -2.22
N ASN A 97 10.48 -15.70 -3.15
CA ASN A 97 11.55 -14.71 -3.05
C ASN A 97 10.98 -13.31 -3.25
N LEU A 98 10.10 -13.15 -4.25
CA LEU A 98 9.44 -11.88 -4.51
C LEU A 98 8.52 -11.47 -3.34
N VAL A 99 7.71 -12.40 -2.82
CA VAL A 99 6.85 -12.13 -1.65
C VAL A 99 7.68 -11.70 -0.44
N LYS A 100 8.79 -12.37 -0.15
CA LYS A 100 9.68 -12.02 0.96
C LYS A 100 10.36 -10.67 0.75
N ASN A 101 10.77 -10.34 -0.47
CA ASN A 101 11.36 -9.03 -0.78
C ASN A 101 10.36 -7.90 -0.54
N ILE A 102 9.13 -8.04 -1.02
CA ILE A 102 8.06 -7.06 -0.76
C ILE A 102 7.77 -6.96 0.74
N ALA A 103 7.72 -8.10 1.44
CA ALA A 103 7.50 -8.10 2.88
C ALA A 103 8.61 -7.38 3.66
N MET A 104 9.88 -7.59 3.26
CA MET A 104 11.02 -6.88 3.84
C MET A 104 10.91 -5.37 3.59
N GLU A 105 10.55 -4.94 2.39
CA GLU A 105 10.37 -3.51 2.07
C GLU A 105 9.29 -2.86 2.94
N ILE A 106 8.17 -3.56 3.16
CA ILE A 106 7.10 -3.11 4.07
C ILE A 106 7.64 -2.95 5.50
N LEU A 107 8.43 -3.91 6.00
CA LEU A 107 9.00 -3.85 7.34
C LEU A 107 10.04 -2.72 7.47
N ASP A 108 10.91 -2.53 6.48
CA ASP A 108 11.89 -1.45 6.43
C ASP A 108 11.21 -0.07 6.45
N CYS A 109 10.03 0.05 5.83
CA CYS A 109 9.21 1.26 5.90
C CYS A 109 8.76 1.57 7.33
N TYR A 110 8.37 0.56 8.13
CA TYR A 110 7.99 0.78 9.53
C TYR A 110 9.14 1.28 10.39
N ASP A 111 10.37 0.82 10.15
CA ASP A 111 11.54 1.32 10.86
C ASP A 111 11.92 2.75 10.44
N SER A 112 11.82 3.04 9.15
CA SER A 112 12.05 4.38 8.60
C SER A 112 11.01 5.39 9.10
N HIS A 113 9.75 4.98 9.23
CA HIS A 113 8.65 5.83 9.68
C HIS A 113 8.86 6.34 11.13
N LYS A 114 9.54 5.58 11.99
CA LYS A 114 9.90 6.02 13.36
C LYS A 114 10.81 7.26 13.37
N LEU A 115 11.51 7.54 12.27
CA LEU A 115 12.45 8.66 12.16
C LEU A 115 11.80 9.93 11.61
N ILE A 116 10.53 9.87 11.18
CA ILE A 116 9.80 11.03 10.63
C ILE A 116 9.23 11.84 11.80
N THR A 117 9.80 13.02 12.02
CA THR A 117 9.34 13.98 13.03
C THR A 117 8.68 15.19 12.36
N ASP A 118 7.75 15.85 13.06
CA ASP A 118 7.07 17.06 12.55
C ASP A 118 8.06 18.16 12.15
N GLU A 119 9.17 18.28 12.89
CA GLU A 119 10.26 19.20 12.59
C GLU A 119 10.88 18.92 11.22
N ARG A 120 11.12 17.65 10.89
CA ARG A 120 11.65 17.23 9.59
C ARG A 120 10.64 17.46 8.47
N VAL A 121 9.36 17.20 8.73
CA VAL A 121 8.26 17.46 7.76
C VAL A 121 8.18 18.96 7.48
N ASN A 122 8.14 19.81 8.51
CA ASN A 122 8.10 21.26 8.36
C ASN A 122 9.34 21.80 7.62
N ALA A 123 10.53 21.29 7.95
CA ALA A 123 11.75 21.65 7.24
C ALA A 123 11.72 21.24 5.75
N ALA A 124 11.11 20.09 5.41
CA ALA A 124 10.93 19.64 4.03
C ALA A 124 9.90 20.49 3.28
N MET A 125 8.75 20.80 3.90
CA MET A 125 7.72 21.65 3.31
C MET A 125 8.23 23.07 3.00
N ASN A 126 9.06 23.64 3.87
CA ASN A 126 9.70 24.93 3.63
C ASN A 126 10.66 24.92 2.43
N LYS A 127 11.22 23.77 2.06
CA LYS A 127 12.06 23.64 0.85
C LYS A 127 11.22 23.53 -0.43
N LEU A 128 10.03 22.94 -0.35
CA LEU A 128 9.08 22.79 -1.45
C LEU A 128 8.41 24.12 -1.84
N ALA A 129 8.32 25.08 -0.92
CA ALA A 129 7.72 26.39 -1.15
C ALA A 129 8.61 27.37 -1.97
N LYS A 130 9.74 26.89 -2.50
CA LYS A 130 10.66 27.62 -3.40
C LYS A 130 10.60 27.03 -4.80
#